data_AF-A0A938HTX4-F1
#
_entry.id   AF-A0A938HTX4-F1
#
_cell.length_a   1.000
_cell.length_b   1.000
_cell.length_c   1.000
_cell.angle_alpha   90.00
_cell.angle_beta   90.00
_cell.angle_gamma   90.00
#
_symmetry.space_group_name_H-M   'P 1'
#
loop_
_entity.id
_entity.type
_entity.pdbx_description
1 polymer ?
#
loop_
_entity_poly.entity_id
_entity_poly.type
_entity_poly.pdbx_seq_one_letter_code
_entity_poly.pdbx_strand_id
1 'polypeptide(L)'
;MMASGARHSDWHVVRGERSHHALPAFLGHEGAGIVESVGLQVTTPVTLDARDLMQEKTIIDSKYGAARPHIEFPGPINRYKAGQLKLDELISRQFPVEQVNEAFEVLAKGELARSVLLFE
;
A
#
# COMPACT_ATOMS: atom_id res chain seq x y z
N MET A 1 2.50 -2.06 -15.73
CA MET A 1 1.60 -1.32 -16.65
C MET A 1 0.21 -1.36 -16.04
N MET A 2 -0.33 -0.23 -15.60
CA MET A 2 -1.73 -0.16 -15.16
C MET A 2 -2.59 0.19 -16.37
N ALA A 3 -3.56 -0.65 -16.68
CA ALA A 3 -4.50 -0.45 -17.78
C ALA A 3 -5.89 -0.87 -17.29
N SER A 4 -6.92 -0.11 -17.69
CA SER A 4 -8.33 -0.45 -17.45
C SER A 4 -9.09 -0.31 -18.77
N GLY A 5 -9.99 -1.25 -19.04
CA GLY A 5 -10.83 -1.24 -20.24
C GLY A 5 -12.00 -0.27 -20.07
N ALA A 6 -12.14 0.68 -21.00
CA ALA A 6 -13.32 1.54 -21.10
C ALA A 6 -14.34 0.92 -22.08
N ARG A 7 -15.61 0.83 -21.67
CA ARG A 7 -16.72 0.35 -22.52
C ARG A 7 -17.74 1.45 -22.78
N HIS A 8 -18.54 1.24 -23.83
CA HIS A 8 -19.61 2.16 -24.21
C HIS A 8 -20.63 2.40 -23.08
N SER A 9 -20.82 1.44 -22.18
CA SER A 9 -21.66 1.58 -20.98
C SER A 9 -21.16 2.64 -20.01
N ASP A 10 -19.84 2.84 -19.92
CA ASP A 10 -19.22 3.82 -19.02
C ASP A 10 -19.48 5.25 -19.52
N TRP A 11 -19.57 5.41 -20.84
CA TRP A 11 -19.91 6.69 -21.49
C TRP A 11 -21.32 7.19 -21.13
N HIS A 12 -22.30 6.29 -21.05
CA HIS A 12 -23.66 6.63 -20.62
C HIS A 12 -23.72 7.10 -19.16
N VAL A 13 -22.81 6.62 -18.29
CA VAL A 13 -22.75 7.07 -16.88
C VAL A 13 -22.12 8.46 -16.80
N VAL A 14 -21.05 8.73 -17.55
CA VAL A 14 -20.40 10.05 -17.61
C VAL A 14 -21.36 11.13 -18.11
N ARG A 15 -22.27 10.79 -19.05
CA ARG A 15 -23.29 11.72 -19.57
C ARG A 15 -24.50 11.89 -18.64
N GLY A 16 -24.55 11.20 -17.50
CA GLY A 16 -25.69 11.24 -16.59
C GLY A 16 -26.96 10.57 -17.14
N GLU A 17 -26.85 9.82 -18.24
CA GLU A 17 -27.96 9.10 -18.88
C GLU A 17 -28.37 7.86 -18.05
N ARG A 18 -27.55 7.50 -17.05
CA ARG A 18 -27.85 6.47 -16.04
C ARG A 18 -27.92 7.09 -14.65
N SER A 19 -29.15 7.35 -14.20
CA SER A 19 -29.46 7.94 -12.89
C SER A 19 -29.19 7.04 -11.68
N HIS A 20 -28.82 5.78 -11.90
CA HIS A 20 -28.67 4.79 -10.82
C HIS A 20 -27.26 4.76 -10.23
N HIS A 21 -26.26 5.41 -10.82
CA HIS A 21 -24.91 5.43 -10.28
C HIS A 21 -24.66 6.77 -9.59
N ALA A 22 -24.70 6.77 -8.26
CA ALA A 22 -24.33 7.93 -7.47
C ALA A 22 -22.81 8.11 -7.52
N LEU A 23 -22.33 9.33 -7.71
CA LEU A 23 -20.90 9.63 -7.69
C LEU A 23 -20.42 9.87 -6.25
N PRO A 24 -19.19 9.46 -5.88
CA PRO A 24 -18.19 8.81 -6.74
C PRO A 24 -18.54 7.34 -7.03
N ALA A 25 -18.44 6.94 -8.30
CA ALA A 25 -18.72 5.59 -8.77
C ALA A 25 -17.48 4.96 -9.40
N PHE A 26 -17.24 3.68 -9.13
CA PHE A 26 -16.19 2.92 -9.80
C PHE A 26 -16.71 2.46 -11.16
N LEU A 27 -16.35 3.16 -12.24
CA LEU A 27 -16.79 2.81 -13.60
C LEU A 27 -16.02 1.61 -14.17
N GLY A 28 -16.57 0.98 -15.20
CA GLY A 28 -16.02 -0.22 -15.83
C GLY A 28 -16.36 -1.49 -15.06
N HIS A 29 -16.55 -2.60 -15.79
CA HIS A 29 -16.77 -3.91 -15.17
C HIS A 29 -15.43 -4.59 -14.79
N GLU A 30 -14.31 -3.90 -15.05
CA GLU A 30 -12.94 -4.36 -14.79
C GLU A 30 -12.12 -3.27 -14.06
N GLY A 31 -12.79 -2.19 -13.60
CA GLY A 31 -12.12 -1.08 -12.94
C GLY A 31 -11.62 -1.47 -11.55
N ALA A 32 -10.31 -1.67 -11.42
CA ALA A 32 -9.65 -1.76 -10.12
C ALA A 32 -9.38 -0.34 -9.58
N GLY A 33 -9.93 -0.03 -8.41
CA GLY A 33 -9.58 1.19 -7.68
C GLY A 33 -8.14 1.10 -7.15
N ILE A 34 -7.41 2.22 -7.16
CA ILE A 34 -6.09 2.31 -6.54
C ILE A 34 -6.30 2.63 -5.07
N VAL A 35 -5.80 1.76 -4.17
CA VAL A 35 -5.73 2.08 -2.75
C VAL A 35 -4.53 3.00 -2.53
N GLU A 36 -4.77 4.32 -2.48
CA GLU A 36 -3.72 5.33 -2.33
C GLU A 36 -3.06 5.33 -0.94
N SER A 37 -3.76 4.84 0.08
CA SER A 37 -3.21 4.72 1.44
C SER A 37 -3.73 3.49 2.17
N VAL A 38 -2.82 2.77 2.83
CA VAL A 38 -3.11 1.68 3.78
C VAL A 38 -2.27 1.90 5.04
N GLY A 39 -2.82 1.64 6.23
CA GLY A 39 -2.07 1.74 7.48
C GLY A 39 -2.96 1.94 8.71
N LEU A 40 -2.40 1.72 9.90
CA LEU A 40 -3.11 1.85 11.19
C LEU A 40 -3.69 3.26 11.43
N GLN A 41 -3.19 4.26 10.72
CA GLN A 41 -3.62 5.66 10.82
C GLN A 41 -4.79 6.01 9.88
N VAL A 42 -5.12 5.13 8.93
CA VAL A 42 -6.31 5.29 8.07
C VAL A 42 -7.51 4.71 8.80
N THR A 43 -8.13 5.53 9.66
CA THR A 43 -9.27 5.13 10.51
C THR A 43 -10.62 5.55 9.95
N THR A 44 -10.63 6.35 8.88
CA THR A 44 -11.86 6.85 8.28
C THR A 44 -12.66 5.69 7.68
N PRO A 45 -13.90 5.45 8.14
CA PRO A 45 -14.74 4.45 7.53
C PRO A 45 -15.08 4.87 6.10
N VAL A 46 -14.90 3.94 5.16
CA VAL A 46 -15.32 4.12 3.76
C VAL A 46 -16.61 3.34 3.57
N THR A 47 -17.65 4.02 3.10
CA THR A 47 -18.89 3.37 2.66
C THR A 47 -18.77 3.06 1.18
N LEU A 48 -18.96 1.79 0.82
CA LEU A 48 -19.05 1.35 -0.57
C LEU A 48 -20.51 0.99 -0.87
N ASP A 49 -21.03 1.45 -2.00
CA ASP A 49 -22.32 0.99 -2.47
C ASP A 49 -22.19 -0.47 -2.92
N ALA A 50 -23.05 -1.35 -2.43
CA ALA A 50 -22.98 -2.78 -2.79
C ALA A 50 -23.02 -2.99 -4.32
N ARG A 51 -23.64 -2.08 -5.08
CA ARG A 51 -23.71 -2.13 -6.54
C ARG A 51 -22.35 -1.93 -7.21
N ASP A 52 -21.39 -1.28 -6.55
CA ASP A 52 -20.02 -1.16 -7.06
C ASP A 52 -19.33 -2.52 -7.13
N LEU A 53 -19.67 -3.44 -6.23
CA LEU A 53 -19.15 -4.82 -6.18
C LEU A 53 -19.93 -5.80 -7.08
N MET A 54 -21.14 -5.45 -7.54
CA MET A 54 -21.95 -6.29 -8.43
C MET A 54 -21.44 -6.34 -9.89
N GLN A 55 -20.25 -5.80 -10.15
CA GLN A 55 -19.58 -5.78 -11.46
C GLN A 55 -18.27 -6.58 -11.44
N GLU A 56 -18.24 -7.70 -10.71
CA GLU A 56 -17.08 -8.61 -10.60
C GLU A 56 -15.81 -7.95 -10.01
N LYS A 57 -15.98 -6.83 -9.30
CA LYS A 57 -14.86 -6.12 -8.65
C LYS A 57 -14.44 -6.82 -7.35
N THR A 58 -13.14 -6.83 -7.08
CA THR A 58 -12.55 -7.44 -5.88
C THR A 58 -11.84 -6.38 -5.04
N ILE A 59 -12.03 -6.42 -3.71
CA ILE A 59 -11.25 -5.63 -2.75
C ILE A 59 -10.07 -6.50 -2.28
N ILE A 60 -8.85 -5.99 -2.42
CA ILE A 60 -7.62 -6.69 -2.04
C ILE A 60 -6.86 -5.83 -1.02
N ASP A 61 -6.46 -6.44 0.10
CA ASP A 61 -5.53 -5.84 1.06
C ASP A 61 -4.08 -5.92 0.55
N SER A 62 -3.24 -4.97 0.95
CA SER A 62 -1.81 -4.92 0.60
C SER A 62 -0.92 -4.72 1.82
N LYS A 63 -1.17 -5.45 2.92
CA LYS A 63 -0.25 -5.48 4.05
C LYS A 63 1.04 -6.22 3.66
N TYR A 64 2.20 -5.61 3.87
CA TYR A 64 3.50 -6.13 3.41
C TYR A 64 3.53 -6.44 1.88
N GLY A 65 2.77 -5.72 1.05
CA GLY A 65 2.67 -6.02 -0.38
C GLY A 65 1.97 -7.35 -0.68
N ALA A 66 1.04 -7.76 0.19
CA ALA A 66 0.39 -9.07 0.19
C ALA A 66 1.36 -10.27 0.35
N ALA A 67 2.56 -10.00 0.86
CA ALA A 67 3.59 -11.01 0.97
C ALA A 67 3.22 -12.12 1.95
N ARG A 68 3.70 -13.34 1.67
CA ARG A 68 3.63 -14.50 2.58
C ARG A 68 4.99 -14.70 3.25
N PRO A 69 5.25 -14.16 4.46
CA PRO A 69 6.61 -14.02 4.97
C PRO A 69 7.39 -15.34 5.06
N HIS A 70 6.75 -16.41 5.55
CA HIS A 70 7.40 -17.72 5.67
C HIS A 70 7.87 -18.31 4.34
N ILE A 71 7.24 -17.93 3.23
CA ILE A 71 7.53 -18.46 1.89
C ILE A 71 8.44 -17.49 1.13
N GLU A 72 8.16 -16.19 1.24
CA GLU A 72 8.74 -15.19 0.36
C GLU A 72 9.97 -14.51 0.96
N PHE A 73 10.11 -14.40 2.28
CA PHE A 73 11.26 -13.73 2.90
C PHE A 73 12.60 -14.45 2.72
N PRO A 74 12.69 -15.80 2.64
CA PRO A 74 13.96 -16.46 2.37
C PRO A 74 14.67 -15.97 1.10
N GLY A 75 13.91 -15.63 0.05
CA GLY A 75 14.45 -15.15 -1.22
C GLY A 75 15.22 -13.82 -1.09
N PRO A 76 14.57 -12.71 -0.67
CA PRO A 76 15.22 -11.44 -0.38
C PRO A 76 16.41 -11.57 0.59
N ILE A 77 16.31 -12.40 1.64
CA ILE A 77 17.41 -12.62 2.58
C ILE A 77 18.63 -13.20 1.86
N ASN A 78 18.43 -14.22 1.03
CA ASN A 78 19.52 -14.82 0.26
C ASN A 78 20.14 -13.83 -0.73
N ARG A 79 19.32 -12.97 -1.36
CA ARG A 79 19.82 -11.90 -2.25
C ARG A 79 20.65 -10.86 -1.50
N TYR A 80 20.23 -10.47 -0.30
CA TYR A 80 21.03 -9.60 0.57
C TYR A 80 22.37 -10.26 0.92
N LYS A 81 22.35 -11.51 1.39
CA LYS A 81 23.58 -12.26 1.71
C LYS A 81 24.51 -12.43 0.51
N ALA A 82 23.96 -12.53 -0.70
CA ALA A 82 24.72 -12.60 -1.95
C ALA A 82 25.20 -11.22 -2.46
N GLY A 83 24.99 -10.14 -1.71
CA GLY A 83 25.38 -8.77 -2.10
C GLY A 83 24.52 -8.15 -3.20
N GLN A 84 23.40 -8.78 -3.57
CA GLN A 84 22.50 -8.31 -4.62
C GLN A 84 21.52 -7.23 -4.12
N LEU A 85 21.37 -7.09 -2.80
CA LEU A 85 20.59 -6.03 -2.17
C LEU A 85 21.48 -5.21 -1.25
N LYS A 86 21.50 -3.89 -1.46
CA LYS A 86 22.29 -2.93 -0.68
C LYS A 86 21.50 -2.46 0.55
N LEU A 87 21.12 -3.38 1.43
CA LEU A 87 20.29 -3.03 2.60
C LEU A 87 21.05 -2.18 3.62
N ASP A 88 22.37 -2.35 3.73
CA ASP A 88 23.19 -1.59 4.68
C ASP A 88 23.22 -0.09 4.34
N GLU A 89 23.19 0.24 3.04
CA GLU A 89 23.11 1.63 2.55
C GLU A 89 21.79 2.33 2.92
N LEU A 90 20.75 1.56 3.29
CA LEU A 90 19.48 2.12 3.75
C LEU A 90 19.52 2.51 5.23
N ILE A 91 20.50 2.04 6.01
CA ILE A 91 20.62 2.35 7.43
C ILE A 91 21.25 3.74 7.58
N SER A 92 20.46 4.71 8.02
CA SER A 92 20.93 6.09 8.21
C SER A 92 21.78 6.25 9.47
N ARG A 93 21.40 5.58 10.57
CA ARG A 93 22.11 5.66 11.86
C ARG A 93 21.83 4.43 12.71
N GLN A 94 22.81 4.04 13.53
CA GLN A 94 22.66 3.00 14.54
C GLN A 94 22.65 3.65 15.93
N PHE A 95 21.86 3.09 16.84
CA PHE A 95 21.78 3.53 18.23
C PHE A 95 21.94 2.31 19.15
N PRO A 96 22.59 2.48 20.32
CA PRO A 96 22.46 1.50 21.39
C PRO A 96 21.01 1.50 21.91
N VAL A 97 20.52 0.35 22.38
CA VAL A 97 19.12 0.16 22.78
C VAL A 97 18.71 1.07 23.93
N GLU A 98 19.66 1.48 24.78
CA GLU A 98 19.47 2.45 25.87
C GLU A 98 19.05 3.82 25.35
N GLN A 99 19.42 4.15 24.11
CA GLN A 99 19.08 5.41 23.43
C GLN A 99 17.83 5.29 22.56
N VAL A 100 16.96 4.30 22.82
CA VAL A 100 15.72 4.09 22.04
C VAL A 100 14.85 5.35 21.94
N ASN A 101 14.76 6.15 23.02
CA ASN A 101 13.96 7.37 23.00
C ASN A 101 14.54 8.44 22.06
N GLU A 102 15.87 8.65 22.10
CA GLU A 102 16.55 9.55 21.15
C GLU A 102 16.29 9.09 19.72
N ALA A 103 16.44 7.77 19.45
CA ALA A 103 16.22 7.20 18.13
C ALA A 103 14.80 7.47 17.58
N PHE A 104 13.77 7.46 18.45
CA PHE A 104 12.42 7.82 18.06
C PHE A 104 12.22 9.33 17.87
N GLU A 105 12.85 10.18 18.69
CA GLU A 105 12.76 11.63 18.55
C GLU A 105 13.33 12.12 17.21
N VAL A 106 14.52 11.65 16.83
CA VAL A 106 15.15 12.02 15.56
C VAL A 106 14.40 11.45 14.36
N LEU A 107 13.79 10.26 14.50
CA LEU A 107 12.90 9.70 13.48
C LEU A 107 11.64 10.55 13.30
N ALA A 108 11.03 11.01 14.40
CA ALA A 108 9.83 11.85 14.37
C ALA A 108 10.09 13.23 13.74
N LYS A 109 11.31 13.76 13.88
CA LYS A 109 11.76 15.00 13.22
C LYS A 109 12.08 14.82 11.74
N GLY A 110 12.09 13.60 11.23
CA GLY A 110 12.42 13.30 9.83
C GLY A 110 13.91 13.42 9.50
N GLU A 111 14.78 13.42 10.52
CA GLU A 111 16.24 13.56 10.35
C GLU A 111 16.90 12.29 9.79
N LEU A 112 16.19 11.16 9.83
CA LEU A 112 16.67 9.87 9.36
C LEU A 112 15.57 9.09 8.64
N ALA A 113 15.98 8.25 7.68
CA ALA A 113 15.07 7.38 6.97
C ALA A 113 14.89 6.04 7.70
N ARG A 114 15.98 5.47 8.21
CA ARG A 114 15.95 4.18 8.93
C ARG A 114 17.04 4.13 9.99
N SER A 115 16.67 3.67 11.19
CA SER A 115 17.59 3.41 12.30
C SER A 115 17.60 1.93 12.68
N VAL A 116 18.71 1.47 13.27
CA VAL A 116 18.85 0.13 13.86
C VAL A 116 19.26 0.27 15.32
N LEU A 117 18.59 -0.46 16.21
CA LEU A 117 18.92 -0.54 17.63
C LEU A 117 19.83 -1.75 17.89
N LEU A 118 20.93 -1.54 18.59
CA LEU A 118 21.90 -2.57 18.98
C LEU A 118 21.74 -2.89 20.47
N PHE A 119 21.80 -4.17 20.84
CA PHE A 119 21.57 -4.67 22.20
C PHE A 119 22.87 -4.94 22.99
N GLU A 120 24.00 -4.35 22.57
CA GLU A 120 25.32 -4.57 23.20
C GLU A 120 25.51 -3.78 24.50
#